data_AF-A0A8J6IQI9-F1
#
_entry.id   AF-A0A8J6IQI9-F1
#
_cell.length_a   1.000
_cell.length_b   1.000
_cell.length_c   1.000
_cell.angle_alpha   90.00
_cell.angle_beta   90.00
_cell.angle_gamma   90.00
#
_symmetry.space_group_name_H-M   'P 1'
#
loop_
_entity.id
_entity.type
_entity.pdbx_description
1 polymer ?
#
loop_
_entity_poly.entity_id
_entity_poly.type
_entity_poly.pdbx_seq_one_letter_code
_entity_poly.pdbx_strand_id
1 'polypeptide(L)'
;MDAQTCLEKLRYVGVLNFATVGLDGTPQVRCISAIHYTPDTLYFFTARGKEFCRELLRDGRVQILAFTRYKEMIRVSAKAVPVPRAEQKKYIDRIFAEQPYLSNVYPGDTRKIGVVFAAGDLQIEYFDLGVRPIFRACYTIGSGKRKLRGYRITDRCIRCGKCLRVCPQQCIQAGDPYHIQQAHCLHCGSCFENCPVQAVERRT
;
A
#
# COMPACT_ATOMS: atom_id res chain seq x y z
N MET A 1 8.23 13.20 3.73
CA MET A 1 7.58 12.16 2.91
C MET A 1 6.08 12.34 3.03
N ASP A 2 5.37 12.33 1.90
CA ASP A 2 3.91 12.50 1.81
C ASP A 2 3.29 11.49 0.83
N ALA A 3 1.97 11.58 0.63
CA ALA A 3 1.24 10.68 -0.25
C ALA A 3 1.68 10.79 -1.72
N GLN A 4 1.96 12.02 -2.19
CA GLN A 4 2.36 12.26 -3.58
C GLN A 4 3.74 11.69 -3.88
N THR A 5 4.67 11.88 -2.96
CA THR A 5 6.02 11.28 -3.05
C THR A 5 5.93 9.75 -3.10
N CYS A 6 4.98 9.13 -2.38
CA CYS A 6 4.75 7.69 -2.48
C CYS A 6 4.26 7.29 -3.89
N LEU A 7 3.31 8.03 -4.48
CA LEU A 7 2.84 7.77 -5.85
C LEU A 7 3.96 7.93 -6.88
N GLU A 8 4.80 8.95 -6.75
CA GLU A 8 5.95 9.14 -7.61
C GLU A 8 6.94 7.98 -7.51
N LYS A 9 7.24 7.52 -6.29
CA LYS A 9 8.07 6.32 -6.08
C LYS A 9 7.47 5.08 -6.73
N LEU A 10 6.16 4.86 -6.61
CA LEU A 10 5.47 3.75 -7.30
C LEU A 10 5.65 3.84 -8.82
N ARG A 11 5.52 5.05 -9.39
CA ARG A 11 5.76 5.30 -10.81
C ARG A 11 7.21 4.98 -11.21
N TYR A 12 8.19 5.37 -10.39
CA TYR A 12 9.61 5.07 -10.66
C TYR A 12 9.96 3.59 -10.55
N VAL A 13 9.27 2.82 -9.70
CA VAL A 13 9.44 1.35 -9.66
C VAL A 13 8.99 0.72 -10.98
N GLY A 14 7.98 1.29 -11.64
CA GLY A 14 7.52 0.92 -12.98
C GLY A 14 6.72 -0.39 -13.06
N VAL A 15 7.15 -1.44 -12.36
CA VAL A 15 6.44 -2.72 -12.25
C VAL A 15 6.01 -2.94 -10.81
N LEU A 16 4.71 -3.02 -10.57
CA LEU A 16 4.12 -3.16 -9.24
C LEU A 16 3.54 -4.56 -9.03
N ASN A 17 3.58 -5.04 -7.79
CA ASN A 17 2.95 -6.30 -7.41
C ASN A 17 1.50 -6.05 -7.00
N PHE A 18 0.56 -6.63 -7.71
CA PHE A 18 -0.87 -6.53 -7.43
C PHE A 18 -1.36 -7.82 -6.81
N ALA A 19 -2.01 -7.73 -5.66
CA ALA A 19 -2.73 -8.82 -5.04
C ALA A 19 -4.24 -8.58 -5.01
N THR A 20 -5.00 -9.63 -5.28
CA THR A 20 -6.48 -9.66 -5.38
C THR A 20 -7.01 -10.94 -4.75
N VAL A 21 -8.33 -11.06 -4.66
CA VAL A 21 -9.02 -12.26 -4.17
C VAL A 21 -9.46 -13.13 -5.35
N GLY A 22 -8.82 -14.28 -5.50
CA GLY A 22 -9.09 -15.34 -6.48
C GLY A 22 -10.52 -15.84 -6.42
N LEU A 23 -11.04 -16.39 -7.52
CA LEU A 23 -12.47 -16.75 -7.65
C LEU A 23 -12.95 -17.80 -6.63
N ASP A 24 -12.05 -18.54 -6.03
CA ASP A 24 -12.27 -19.51 -4.94
C ASP A 24 -12.03 -18.92 -3.53
N GLY A 25 -11.68 -17.63 -3.44
CA GLY A 25 -11.35 -16.94 -2.20
C GLY A 25 -9.85 -16.91 -1.87
N THR A 26 -9.00 -17.56 -2.66
CA THR A 26 -7.56 -17.60 -2.41
C THR A 26 -6.88 -16.25 -2.70
N PRO A 27 -5.80 -15.89 -1.99
CA PRO A 27 -5.01 -14.72 -2.34
C PRO A 27 -4.22 -14.98 -3.63
N GLN A 28 -4.28 -14.03 -4.56
CA GLN A 28 -3.59 -14.09 -5.83
C GLN A 28 -2.62 -12.91 -5.96
N VAL A 29 -1.47 -13.09 -6.62
CA VAL A 29 -0.46 -12.02 -6.83
C VAL A 29 0.17 -12.08 -8.22
N ARG A 30 0.45 -10.92 -8.83
CA ARG A 30 1.13 -10.79 -10.13
C ARG A 30 1.77 -9.42 -10.32
N CYS A 31 2.68 -9.31 -11.28
CA CYS A 31 3.29 -8.06 -11.70
C CYS A 31 2.42 -7.32 -12.72
N ILE A 32 2.24 -6.01 -12.54
CA ILE A 32 1.53 -5.10 -13.46
C ILE A 32 2.41 -3.87 -13.71
N SER A 33 2.57 -3.51 -14.98
CA SER A 33 3.39 -2.38 -15.42
C SER A 33 2.66 -1.43 -16.37
N ALA A 34 1.53 -1.86 -16.94
CA ALA A 34 0.66 -1.02 -17.75
C ALA A 34 -0.20 -0.11 -16.86
N ILE A 35 0.45 0.88 -16.24
CA ILE A 35 -0.13 1.76 -15.21
C ILE A 35 0.06 3.22 -15.62
N HIS A 36 -1.02 3.99 -15.52
CA HIS A 36 -1.04 5.45 -15.59
C HIS A 36 -1.38 6.01 -14.19
N TYR A 37 -0.76 7.14 -13.84
CA TYR A 37 -0.88 7.75 -12.52
C TYR A 37 -1.43 9.17 -12.65
N THR A 38 -2.46 9.48 -11.85
CA THR A 38 -2.88 10.85 -11.54
C THR A 38 -2.53 11.16 -10.08
N PRO A 39 -2.65 12.43 -9.62
CA PRO A 39 -2.39 12.77 -8.22
C PRO A 39 -3.28 12.01 -7.21
N ASP A 40 -4.40 11.45 -7.64
CA ASP A 40 -5.40 10.83 -6.77
C ASP A 40 -5.75 9.37 -7.11
N THR A 41 -5.37 8.88 -8.29
CA THR A 41 -5.88 7.61 -8.85
C THR A 41 -4.78 6.86 -9.61
N LEU A 42 -4.77 5.52 -9.47
CA LEU A 42 -3.99 4.64 -10.33
C LEU A 42 -4.92 3.99 -11.35
N TYR A 43 -4.59 4.16 -12.64
CA TYR A 43 -5.28 3.51 -13.74
C TYR A 43 -4.41 2.40 -14.28
N PHE A 44 -4.95 1.19 -14.45
CA PHE A 44 -4.16 0.07 -14.97
C PHE A 44 -4.94 -0.79 -15.95
N PHE A 45 -4.22 -1.33 -16.92
CA PHE A 45 -4.77 -2.08 -18.04
C PHE A 45 -4.60 -3.59 -17.86
N THR A 46 -5.65 -4.35 -18.17
CA THR A 46 -5.60 -5.82 -18.28
C THR A 46 -6.51 -6.34 -19.38
N ALA A 47 -6.23 -7.53 -19.90
CA ALA A 47 -7.10 -8.20 -20.88
C ALA A 47 -8.34 -8.78 -20.19
N ARG A 48 -9.52 -8.65 -20.82
CA ARG A 48 -10.80 -9.11 -20.24
C ARG A 48 -10.86 -10.61 -19.96
N GLY A 49 -10.12 -11.43 -20.71
CA GLY A 49 -10.09 -12.88 -20.54
C GLY A 49 -9.21 -13.39 -19.40
N LYS A 50 -8.45 -12.51 -18.71
CA LYS A 50 -7.58 -12.92 -17.60
C LYS A 50 -8.37 -13.10 -16.31
N GLU A 51 -8.00 -14.08 -15.50
CA GLU A 51 -8.56 -14.26 -14.14
C GLU A 51 -8.43 -12.99 -13.30
N PHE A 52 -7.32 -12.26 -13.41
CA PHE A 52 -7.14 -10.95 -12.78
C PHE A 52 -8.29 -9.97 -13.09
N CYS A 53 -8.79 -9.92 -14.33
CA CYS A 53 -9.94 -9.09 -14.68
C CYS A 53 -11.22 -9.57 -13.97
N ARG A 54 -11.45 -10.88 -13.92
CA ARG A 54 -12.64 -11.48 -13.30
C ARG A 54 -12.65 -11.26 -11.79
N GLU A 55 -11.50 -11.41 -11.15
CA GLU A 55 -11.29 -11.14 -9.72
C GLU A 55 -11.62 -9.68 -9.37
N LEU A 56 -11.15 -8.72 -10.17
CA LEU A 56 -11.42 -7.29 -9.98
C LEU A 56 -12.89 -6.94 -10.20
N LEU A 57 -13.54 -7.52 -11.21
CA LEU A 57 -14.96 -7.30 -11.45
C LEU A 57 -15.85 -7.85 -10.33
N ARG A 58 -15.44 -8.97 -9.72
CA ARG A 58 -16.20 -9.62 -8.66
C ARG A 58 -16.00 -9.00 -7.29
N ASP A 59 -14.75 -8.77 -6.88
CA ASP A 59 -14.42 -8.31 -5.53
C ASP A 59 -13.90 -6.87 -5.53
N GLY A 60 -12.98 -6.56 -6.45
CA GLY A 60 -12.40 -5.24 -6.63
C GLY A 60 -11.37 -4.84 -5.57
N ARG A 61 -11.29 -5.50 -4.40
CA ARG A 61 -10.23 -5.19 -3.43
C ARG A 61 -8.87 -5.52 -4.01
N VAL A 62 -7.95 -4.57 -3.92
CA VAL A 62 -6.58 -4.72 -4.40
C VAL A 62 -5.58 -4.27 -3.34
N GLN A 63 -4.48 -4.99 -3.24
CA GLN A 63 -3.27 -4.59 -2.53
C GLN A 63 -2.16 -4.40 -3.56
N ILE A 64 -1.52 -3.24 -3.57
CA ILE A 64 -0.42 -2.93 -4.50
C ILE A 64 0.85 -2.73 -3.68
N LEU A 65 1.92 -3.42 -4.04
CA LEU A 65 3.20 -3.39 -3.33
C LEU A 65 4.35 -3.01 -4.27
N ALA A 66 5.17 -2.07 -3.81
CA ALA A 66 6.48 -1.79 -4.35
C ALA A 66 7.56 -1.93 -3.28
N PHE A 67 8.73 -2.37 -3.70
CA PHE A 67 9.96 -2.36 -2.91
C PHE A 67 11.06 -1.69 -3.71
N THR A 68 11.69 -0.66 -3.16
CA THR A 68 12.74 0.10 -3.85
C THR A 68 14.12 -0.46 -3.52
N ARG A 69 15.12 -0.14 -4.37
CA ARG A 69 16.54 -0.47 -4.09
C ARG A 69 17.06 0.13 -2.77
N TYR A 70 16.38 1.16 -2.24
CA TYR A 70 16.72 1.85 -1.00
C TYR A 70 16.05 1.24 0.25
N LYS A 71 15.51 0.02 0.14
CA LYS A 71 14.83 -0.70 1.23
C LYS A 71 13.54 -0.01 1.71
N GLU A 72 12.91 0.74 0.82
CA GLU A 72 11.61 1.37 1.06
C GLU A 72 10.51 0.46 0.53
N MET A 73 9.48 0.24 1.35
CA MET A 73 8.29 -0.52 1.01
C MET A 73 7.09 0.43 0.96
N ILE A 74 6.35 0.38 -0.13
CA ILE A 74 5.11 1.14 -0.31
C ILE A 74 4.00 0.13 -0.56
N ARG A 75 3.02 0.08 0.34
CA ARG A 75 1.80 -0.72 0.18
C ARG A 75 0.60 0.20 0.01
N VAL A 76 -0.20 -0.03 -1.02
CA VAL A 76 -1.44 0.68 -1.28
C VAL A 76 -2.60 -0.29 -1.15
N SER A 77 -3.60 0.09 -0.36
CA SER A 77 -4.90 -0.58 -0.27
C SER A 77 -5.94 0.28 -0.99
N ALA A 78 -6.70 -0.33 -1.89
CA ALA A 78 -7.77 0.35 -2.62
C ALA A 78 -8.85 -0.63 -3.08
N LYS A 79 -9.94 -0.08 -3.62
CA LYS A 79 -10.89 -0.83 -4.45
C LYS A 79 -10.72 -0.38 -5.90
N ALA A 80 -10.47 -1.32 -6.79
CA ALA A 80 -10.38 -1.10 -8.21
C ALA A 80 -11.77 -1.29 -8.85
N VAL A 81 -12.18 -0.32 -9.66
CA VAL A 81 -13.45 -0.35 -10.40
C VAL A 81 -13.18 -0.16 -11.89
N PRO A 82 -13.95 -0.79 -12.79
CA PRO A 82 -13.77 -0.57 -14.22
C PRO A 82 -14.07 0.89 -14.55
N VAL A 83 -13.19 1.52 -15.32
CA VAL A 83 -13.42 2.86 -15.85
C VAL A 83 -14.69 2.85 -16.73
N PRO A 84 -15.54 3.90 -16.71
CA PRO A 84 -16.72 3.98 -17.57
C PRO A 84 -16.40 3.73 -19.05
N ARG A 85 -17.31 3.07 -19.77
CA ARG A 85 -17.09 2.67 -21.19
C ARG A 85 -16.68 3.84 -22.09
N ALA A 86 -17.27 5.01 -21.87
CA ALA A 86 -16.97 6.24 -22.63
C ALA A 86 -15.51 6.71 -22.45
N GLU A 87 -14.87 6.37 -21.32
CA GLU A 87 -13.52 6.81 -20.98
C GLU A 87 -12.45 5.72 -21.18
N GLN A 88 -12.85 4.47 -21.42
CA GLN A 88 -11.91 3.35 -21.63
C GLN A 88 -10.85 3.67 -22.68
N LYS A 89 -11.27 4.17 -23.86
CA LYS A 89 -10.35 4.50 -24.96
C LYS A 89 -9.31 5.55 -24.54
N LYS A 90 -9.74 6.61 -23.84
CA LYS A 90 -8.87 7.69 -23.35
C LYS A 90 -7.71 7.15 -22.51
N TYR A 91 -8.01 6.30 -21.52
CA TYR A 91 -6.97 5.78 -20.63
C TYR A 91 -6.14 4.65 -21.27
N ILE A 92 -6.72 3.84 -22.16
CA ILE A 92 -5.95 2.88 -22.96
C ILE A 92 -4.91 3.62 -23.80
N ASP A 93 -5.33 4.64 -24.56
CA ASP A 93 -4.42 5.44 -25.38
C ASP A 93 -3.34 6.10 -24.53
N ARG A 94 -3.69 6.63 -23.36
CA ARG A 94 -2.74 7.25 -22.43
C ARG A 94 -1.69 6.26 -21.93
N ILE A 95 -2.11 5.10 -21.43
CA ILE A 95 -1.20 4.05 -20.91
C ILE A 95 -0.24 3.59 -22.01
N PHE A 96 -0.74 3.37 -23.23
CA PHE A 96 0.08 2.91 -24.35
C PHE A 96 1.07 3.98 -24.85
N ALA A 97 0.68 5.27 -24.79
CA ALA A 97 1.58 6.37 -25.09
C ALA A 97 2.71 6.49 -24.05
N GLU A 98 2.41 6.23 -22.77
CA GLU A 98 3.39 6.26 -21.68
C GLU A 98 4.27 5.00 -21.62
N GLN A 99 3.81 3.88 -22.18
CA GLN A 99 4.47 2.57 -22.12
C GLN A 99 4.61 1.96 -23.53
N PRO A 100 5.52 2.45 -24.39
CA PRO A 100 5.57 2.07 -25.81
C PRO A 100 5.78 0.58 -26.08
N TYR A 101 6.41 -0.15 -25.16
CA TYR A 101 6.62 -1.60 -25.30
C TYR A 101 5.30 -2.38 -25.41
N LEU A 102 4.18 -1.83 -24.90
CA LEU A 102 2.88 -2.46 -24.98
C LEU A 102 2.41 -2.65 -26.43
N SER A 103 2.89 -1.84 -27.37
CA SER A 103 2.61 -2.01 -28.80
C SER A 103 3.19 -3.32 -29.36
N ASN A 104 4.29 -3.82 -28.78
CA ASN A 104 4.85 -5.13 -29.14
C ASN A 104 4.03 -6.29 -28.54
N VAL A 105 3.40 -6.06 -27.38
CA VAL A 105 2.57 -7.06 -26.70
C VAL A 105 1.16 -7.12 -27.30
N TYR A 106 0.62 -5.97 -27.72
CA TYR A 106 -0.70 -5.82 -28.33
C TYR A 106 -0.57 -5.11 -29.69
N PRO A 107 -0.10 -5.83 -30.74
CA PRO A 107 0.10 -5.25 -32.05
C PRO A 107 -1.21 -4.84 -32.73
N GLY A 108 -1.15 -3.81 -33.59
CA GLY A 108 -2.30 -3.30 -34.33
C GLY A 108 -3.45 -2.86 -33.42
N ASP A 109 -4.67 -3.31 -33.72
CA ASP A 109 -5.88 -2.97 -32.95
C ASP A 109 -6.23 -4.03 -31.87
N THR A 110 -5.28 -4.89 -31.49
CA THR A 110 -5.54 -5.98 -30.53
C THR A 110 -5.77 -5.46 -29.11
N ARG A 111 -5.29 -4.26 -28.76
CA ARG A 111 -5.50 -3.65 -27.44
C ARG A 111 -6.97 -3.42 -27.07
N LYS A 112 -7.90 -3.47 -28.04
CA LYS A 112 -9.36 -3.43 -27.79
C LYS A 112 -9.87 -4.58 -26.92
N ILE A 113 -9.10 -5.64 -26.75
CA ILE A 113 -9.45 -6.77 -25.85
C ILE A 113 -9.31 -6.43 -24.36
N GLY A 114 -8.69 -5.28 -24.04
CA GLY A 114 -8.43 -4.88 -22.67
C GLY A 114 -9.49 -4.00 -22.04
N VAL A 115 -9.30 -3.79 -20.75
CA VAL A 115 -10.13 -2.96 -19.89
C VAL A 115 -9.20 -2.25 -18.92
N VAL A 116 -9.50 -0.99 -18.65
CA VAL A 116 -8.84 -0.18 -17.65
C VAL A 116 -9.68 -0.17 -16.38
N PHE A 117 -9.01 -0.39 -15.26
CA PHE A 117 -9.54 -0.19 -13.92
C PHE A 117 -8.92 1.04 -13.29
N ALA A 118 -9.70 1.74 -12.47
CA ALA A 118 -9.26 2.85 -11.64
C ALA A 118 -9.25 2.39 -10.17
N ALA A 119 -8.14 2.60 -9.48
CA ALA A 119 -8.00 2.47 -8.04
C ALA A 119 -7.82 3.87 -7.45
N GLY A 120 -8.89 4.40 -6.86
CA GLY A 120 -8.90 5.65 -6.09
C GLY A 120 -9.07 5.39 -4.60
N ASP A 121 -9.28 6.46 -3.82
CA ASP A 121 -9.49 6.38 -2.36
C ASP A 121 -8.38 5.60 -1.62
N LEU A 122 -7.13 5.95 -1.93
CA LEU A 122 -5.97 5.15 -1.58
C LEU A 122 -5.67 5.25 -0.09
N GLN A 123 -5.38 4.11 0.54
CA GLN A 123 -4.67 4.05 1.82
C GLN A 123 -3.24 3.56 1.56
N ILE A 124 -2.26 4.38 1.89
CA ILE A 124 -0.84 4.13 1.62
C ILE A 124 -0.12 3.87 2.94
N GLU A 125 0.62 2.77 3.01
CA GLU A 125 1.57 2.46 4.09
C GLU A 125 2.99 2.53 3.54
N TYR A 126 3.78 3.44 4.09
CA TYR A 126 5.20 3.61 3.78
C TYR A 126 6.06 3.02 4.89
N PHE A 127 7.09 2.25 4.54
CA PHE A 127 8.05 1.69 5.48
C PHE A 127 9.46 1.70 4.93
N ASP A 128 10.33 2.48 5.56
CA ASP A 128 11.73 2.65 5.24
C ASP A 128 12.62 1.89 6.23
N LEU A 129 13.24 0.82 5.72
CA LEU A 129 14.24 0.03 6.43
C LEU A 129 15.67 0.51 6.18
N GLY A 130 15.87 1.47 5.27
CA GLY A 130 17.17 2.02 4.91
C GLY A 130 17.73 3.02 5.91
N VAL A 131 16.93 3.42 6.90
CA VAL A 131 17.27 4.46 7.90
C VAL A 131 17.25 3.91 9.34
N ARG A 132 17.97 4.57 10.24
CA ARG A 132 17.95 4.31 11.69
C ARG A 132 17.71 5.62 12.46
N PRO A 133 16.68 5.71 13.33
CA PRO A 133 15.62 4.72 13.52
C PRO A 133 14.82 4.50 12.22
N ILE A 134 14.23 3.32 12.07
CA ILE A 134 13.35 3.03 10.92
C ILE A 134 12.27 4.10 10.79
N PHE A 135 11.74 4.31 9.59
CA PHE A 135 10.66 5.27 9.39
C PHE A 135 9.42 4.60 8.80
N ARG A 136 8.24 4.90 9.35
CA ARG A 136 6.95 4.52 8.79
C ARG A 136 5.96 5.65 8.82
N ALA A 137 5.07 5.64 7.84
CA ALA A 137 3.94 6.54 7.81
C ALA A 137 2.74 5.88 7.14
N CYS A 138 1.55 6.40 7.45
CA CYS A 138 0.33 6.05 6.74
C CYS A 138 -0.25 7.33 6.16
N TYR A 139 -0.54 7.30 4.87
CA TYR A 139 -1.17 8.39 4.14
C TYR A 139 -2.49 7.94 3.53
N THR A 140 -3.33 8.90 3.18
CA THR A 140 -4.61 8.66 2.52
C THR A 140 -4.78 9.66 1.38
N ILE A 141 -5.46 9.24 0.32
CA ILE A 141 -5.85 10.06 -0.83
C ILE A 141 -7.35 9.85 -1.04
N GLY A 142 -8.08 10.90 -1.41
CA GLY A 142 -9.54 10.85 -1.54
C GLY A 142 -10.21 10.55 -0.19
N SER A 143 -11.19 9.65 -0.21
CA SER A 143 -11.93 9.19 0.97
C SER A 143 -11.27 8.00 1.70
N GLY A 144 -10.01 7.69 1.38
CA GLY A 144 -9.26 6.61 2.02
C GLY A 144 -9.26 6.76 3.55
N LYS A 145 -9.60 5.67 4.26
CA LYS A 145 -9.64 5.68 5.73
C LYS A 145 -8.30 5.25 6.32
N ARG A 146 -7.73 6.07 7.21
CA ARG A 146 -6.51 5.73 7.94
C ARG A 146 -6.81 4.67 8.99
N LYS A 147 -6.26 3.47 8.84
CA LYS A 147 -6.24 2.47 9.92
C LYS A 147 -5.04 2.69 10.82
N LEU A 148 -5.29 2.87 12.11
CA LEU A 148 -4.23 2.94 13.11
C LEU A 148 -3.70 1.52 13.33
N ARG A 149 -2.41 1.33 13.09
CA ARG A 149 -1.72 0.06 13.36
C ARG A 149 -0.71 0.24 14.49
N GLY A 150 -0.20 -0.88 14.99
CA GLY A 150 0.88 -0.90 15.96
C GLY A 150 0.40 -1.02 17.39
N TYR A 151 1.09 -0.32 18.28
CA TYR A 151 0.89 -0.45 19.72
C TYR A 151 0.70 0.91 20.38
N ARG A 152 -0.14 0.95 21.41
CA ARG A 152 -0.37 2.11 22.27
C ARG A 152 -0.06 1.73 23.71
N ILE A 153 0.62 2.62 24.43
CA ILE A 153 0.73 2.52 25.89
C ILE A 153 -0.46 3.28 26.49
N THR A 154 -1.16 2.66 27.43
CA THR A 154 -2.34 3.22 28.11
C THR A 154 -1.97 3.90 29.43
N ASP A 155 -2.97 4.53 30.04
CA ASP A 155 -2.94 5.10 31.39
C ASP A 155 -2.59 4.09 32.50
N ARG A 156 -2.73 2.79 32.27
CA ARG A 156 -2.27 1.73 33.18
C ARG A 156 -0.75 1.66 33.35
N CYS A 157 0.01 2.49 32.63
CA CYS A 157 1.47 2.47 32.64
C CYS A 157 2.02 2.94 33.99
N ILE A 158 2.69 2.03 34.71
CA ILE A 158 3.38 2.35 35.96
C ILE A 158 4.81 2.90 35.77
N ARG A 159 5.21 3.26 34.53
CA ARG A 159 6.51 3.87 34.20
C ARG A 159 7.75 3.07 34.68
N CYS A 160 7.67 1.73 34.69
CA CYS A 160 8.76 0.84 35.15
C CYS A 160 9.99 0.75 34.21
N GLY A 161 9.98 1.42 33.06
CA GLY A 161 11.10 1.42 32.12
C GLY A 161 11.28 0.16 31.26
N LYS A 162 10.55 -0.94 31.50
CA LYS A 162 10.82 -2.22 30.81
C LYS A 162 10.63 -2.13 29.29
N CYS A 163 9.57 -1.46 28.83
CA CYS A 163 9.31 -1.28 27.40
C CYS A 163 10.41 -0.47 26.69
N LEU A 164 11.02 0.52 27.35
CA LEU A 164 12.16 1.29 26.82
C LEU A 164 13.37 0.38 26.54
N ARG A 165 13.70 -0.50 27.50
CA ARG A 165 14.86 -1.41 27.42
C ARG A 165 14.71 -2.47 26.32
N VAL A 166 13.51 -3.02 26.15
CA VAL A 166 13.26 -4.11 25.17
C VAL A 166 12.95 -3.59 23.76
N CYS A 167 12.73 -2.28 23.58
CA CYS A 167 12.41 -1.72 22.28
C CYS A 167 13.65 -1.70 21.37
N PRO A 168 13.69 -2.48 20.27
CA PRO A 168 14.88 -2.55 19.41
C PRO A 168 15.17 -1.24 18.66
N GLN A 169 14.15 -0.39 18.46
CA GLN A 169 14.29 0.91 17.81
C GLN A 169 14.45 2.06 18.80
N GLN A 170 14.39 1.77 20.11
CA GLN A 170 14.40 2.79 21.16
C GLN A 170 13.38 3.92 20.93
N CYS A 171 12.24 3.60 20.29
CA CYS A 171 11.23 4.57 19.87
C CYS A 171 10.19 4.89 20.96
N ILE A 172 10.50 4.60 22.22
CA ILE A 172 9.61 4.87 23.35
C ILE A 172 10.16 6.07 24.10
N GLN A 173 9.32 7.05 24.36
CA GLN A 173 9.67 8.28 25.07
C GLN A 173 9.08 8.25 26.47
N ALA A 174 9.83 8.79 27.42
CA ALA A 174 9.34 9.02 28.77
C ALA A 174 8.20 10.06 28.75
N GLY A 175 7.25 9.91 29.67
CA GLY A 175 6.00 10.68 29.75
C GLY A 175 5.05 10.07 30.79
N ASP A 176 3.86 10.66 30.93
CA ASP A 176 2.78 10.15 31.77
C ASP A 176 1.49 9.96 30.96
N PRO A 177 1.25 8.78 30.37
CA PRO A 177 2.10 7.59 30.33
C PRO A 177 3.27 7.72 29.32
N TYR A 178 4.17 6.73 29.30
CA TYR A 178 5.16 6.60 28.22
C TYR A 178 4.50 6.58 26.83
N HIS A 179 5.20 7.11 25.83
CA HIS A 179 4.67 7.25 24.47
C HIS A 179 5.51 6.48 23.44
N ILE A 180 4.86 5.78 22.51
CA ILE A 180 5.54 5.12 21.38
C ILE A 180 5.52 6.05 20.19
N GLN A 181 6.69 6.49 19.73
CA GLN A 181 6.87 7.20 18.47
C GLN A 181 6.52 6.27 17.31
N GLN A 182 5.29 6.41 16.80
CA GLN A 182 4.72 5.47 15.83
C GLN A 182 5.51 5.40 14.52
N ALA A 183 6.14 6.52 14.13
CA ALA A 183 6.99 6.60 12.95
C ALA A 183 8.23 5.71 13.05
N HIS A 184 8.67 5.34 14.27
CA HIS A 184 9.90 4.58 14.50
C HIS A 184 9.63 3.20 15.14
N CYS A 185 8.38 2.81 15.32
CA CYS A 185 8.02 1.53 15.91
C CYS A 185 8.16 0.39 14.89
N LEU A 186 8.70 -0.79 15.21
CA LEU A 186 8.68 -1.93 14.26
C LEU A 186 7.33 -2.65 14.15
N HIS A 187 6.36 -2.30 15.00
CA HIS A 187 5.19 -3.15 15.24
C HIS A 187 5.58 -4.59 15.65
N CYS A 188 6.73 -4.78 16.29
CA CYS A 188 7.23 -6.10 16.68
C CYS A 188 6.56 -6.69 17.94
N GLY A 189 5.85 -5.88 18.73
CA GLY A 189 5.16 -6.37 19.92
C GLY A 189 6.01 -6.60 21.17
N SER A 190 7.32 -6.39 21.13
CA SER A 190 8.18 -6.61 22.29
C SER A 190 7.74 -5.86 23.56
N CYS A 191 7.35 -4.58 23.42
CA CYS A 191 6.81 -3.80 24.54
C CYS A 191 5.47 -4.35 25.08
N PHE A 192 4.66 -4.94 24.21
CA PHE A 192 3.37 -5.54 24.55
C PHE A 192 3.55 -6.82 25.37
N GLU A 193 4.40 -7.73 24.89
CA GLU A 193 4.68 -9.01 25.55
C GLU A 193 5.37 -8.85 26.90
N ASN A 194 6.16 -7.78 27.05
CA ASN A 194 7.00 -7.58 28.22
C ASN A 194 6.40 -6.66 29.29
N CYS A 195 5.25 -6.03 29.06
CA CYS A 195 4.67 -5.10 30.02
C CYS A 195 4.11 -5.85 31.24
N PRO A 196 4.65 -5.66 32.46
CA PRO A 196 4.24 -6.43 33.64
C PRO A 196 2.80 -6.13 34.09
N VAL A 197 2.26 -4.98 33.69
CA VAL A 197 0.91 -4.51 34.03
C VAL A 197 -0.02 -4.48 32.81
N GLN A 198 0.39 -5.09 31.70
CA GLN A 198 -0.38 -5.15 30.45
C GLN A 198 -0.90 -3.77 29.97
N ALA A 199 -0.14 -2.71 30.22
CA ALA A 199 -0.48 -1.34 29.83
C ALA A 199 -0.22 -1.03 28.34
N VAL A 200 -0.05 -2.05 27.50
CA VAL A 200 0.19 -1.89 26.07
C VAL A 200 -0.91 -2.62 25.32
N GLU A 201 -1.50 -1.96 24.34
CA GLU A 201 -2.60 -2.48 23.52
C GLU A 201 -2.18 -2.53 22.04
N ARG A 202 -2.61 -3.56 21.33
CA ARG A 202 -2.49 -3.63 19.87
C ARG A 202 -3.62 -2.81 19.23
N ARG A 203 -3.27 -1.93 18.30
CA ARG A 203 -4.22 -1.18 17.47
C ARG A 203 -4.60 -2.05 16.26
N THR A 204 -5.90 -2.26 16.05
CA THR A 204 -6.46 -3.05 14.94
C THR A 204 -7.33 -2.18 14.05
#